data_AF-A0A8T4G3R7-F1
#
_entry.id   AF-A0A8T4G3R7-F1
#
_cell.length_a   1.000
_cell.length_b   1.000
_cell.length_c   1.000
_cell.angle_alpha   90.00
_cell.angle_beta   90.00
_cell.angle_gamma   90.00
#
_symmetry.space_group_name_H-M   'P 1'
#
loop_
_entity.id
_entity.type
_entity.pdbx_description
1 polymer ?
#
loop_
_entity_poly.entity_id
_entity_poly.type
_entity_poly.pdbx_seq_one_letter_code
_entity_poly.pdbx_strand_id
1 'polypeptide(L)'
;MQVPKKLNNVNYLIKLVLVAFIGGIVLKWATGQNITVNQYVEAIASTPVYVIIAIEILDKLSDKVDYEFLGFAYGSKFGINKIIMSLIIAGIGFVAVLYFMAGTIAFTVEAYNTGVLLAAATYALYIVAPETGDDELILFLWLAATVATGGAYLSKALSLPLAHLILLMLG
;
A
#
# COMPACT_ATOMS: atom_id res chain seq x y z
N MET A 1 -7.01 1.71 -28.28
CA MET A 1 -6.81 1.35 -26.86
C MET A 1 -7.17 -0.11 -26.72
N GLN A 2 -6.21 -0.97 -26.37
CA GLN A 2 -6.50 -2.39 -26.12
C GLN A 2 -7.27 -2.47 -24.78
N VAL A 3 -8.38 -3.20 -24.77
CA VAL A 3 -9.15 -3.46 -23.55
C VAL A 3 -8.23 -4.21 -22.57
N PRO A 4 -8.08 -3.76 -21.32
CA PRO A 4 -7.25 -4.45 -20.35
C PRO A 4 -7.78 -5.88 -20.19
N LYS A 5 -6.85 -6.84 -20.28
CA LYS A 5 -7.17 -8.26 -20.26
C LYS A 5 -7.46 -8.67 -18.81
N LYS A 6 -8.70 -9.07 -18.54
CA LYS A 6 -9.14 -9.50 -17.22
C LYS A 6 -8.32 -10.67 -16.69
N LEU A 7 -8.16 -10.74 -15.38
CA LEU A 7 -7.53 -11.87 -14.71
C LEU A 7 -8.29 -13.16 -15.07
N ASN A 8 -7.58 -14.27 -15.24
CA ASN A 8 -8.28 -15.55 -15.31
C ASN A 8 -8.98 -15.82 -13.96
N ASN A 9 -10.11 -16.51 -14.00
CA ASN A 9 -10.97 -16.69 -12.82
C ASN A 9 -10.22 -17.35 -11.64
N VAL A 10 -9.23 -18.21 -11.92
CA VAL A 10 -8.44 -18.90 -10.88
C VAL A 10 -7.50 -17.93 -10.15
N ASN A 11 -6.75 -17.10 -10.86
CA ASN A 11 -5.83 -16.15 -10.25
C ASN A 11 -6.58 -15.01 -9.56
N TYR A 12 -7.72 -14.60 -10.11
CA TYR A 12 -8.63 -13.68 -9.44
C TYR A 12 -9.05 -14.23 -8.07
N LEU A 13 -9.55 -15.47 -8.03
CA LEU A 13 -9.97 -16.13 -6.78
C LEU A 13 -8.80 -16.29 -5.79
N ILE A 14 -7.62 -16.65 -6.26
CA ILE A 14 -6.43 -16.78 -5.40
C ILE A 14 -6.06 -15.43 -4.75
N LYS A 15 -5.98 -14.35 -5.54
CA LYS A 15 -5.71 -13.00 -5.01
C LYS A 15 -6.78 -12.58 -4.00
N LEU A 16 -8.05 -12.81 -4.34
CA LEU A 16 -9.17 -12.48 -3.46
C LEU A 16 -9.06 -13.21 -2.11
N VAL A 17 -8.81 -14.53 -2.13
CA VAL A 17 -8.65 -15.32 -0.91
C VAL A 17 -7.42 -14.87 -0.11
N LEU A 18 -6.30 -14.56 -0.75
CA LEU A 18 -5.09 -14.08 -0.08
C LEU A 18 -5.32 -12.73 0.60
N VAL A 19 -5.92 -11.77 -0.11
CA VAL A 19 -6.23 -10.44 0.44
C VAL A 19 -7.24 -10.56 1.59
N ALA A 20 -8.28 -11.37 1.43
CA ALA A 20 -9.26 -11.61 2.49
C ALA A 20 -8.62 -12.28 3.72
N PHE A 21 -7.75 -13.27 3.51
CA PHE A 21 -7.08 -13.99 4.60
C PHE A 21 -6.09 -13.09 5.35
N ILE A 22 -5.18 -12.42 4.64
CA ILE A 22 -4.19 -11.52 5.23
C ILE A 22 -4.88 -10.31 5.86
N GLY A 23 -5.87 -9.74 5.16
CA GLY A 23 -6.72 -8.68 5.70
C GLY A 23 -7.43 -9.11 6.99
N GLY A 24 -7.96 -10.34 7.04
CA GLY A 24 -8.54 -10.91 8.26
C GLY A 24 -7.55 -11.02 9.42
N ILE A 25 -6.30 -11.40 9.16
CA ILE A 25 -5.23 -11.42 10.17
C ILE A 25 -4.91 -10.01 10.65
N VAL A 26 -4.75 -9.05 9.74
CA VAL A 26 -4.48 -7.63 10.06
C VAL A 26 -5.62 -7.06 10.90
N LEU A 27 -6.88 -7.31 10.54
CA LEU A 27 -8.05 -6.83 11.27
C LEU A 27 -8.17 -7.51 12.64
N LYS A 28 -7.88 -8.81 12.75
CA LYS A 28 -7.81 -9.51 14.04
C LYS A 28 -6.73 -8.90 14.94
N TRP A 29 -5.57 -8.56 14.41
CA TRP A 29 -4.53 -7.86 15.15
C TRP A 29 -4.99 -6.46 15.57
N ALA A 30 -5.52 -5.67 14.63
CA ALA A 30 -5.99 -4.30 14.86
C ALA A 30 -7.08 -4.20 15.93
N THR A 31 -8.03 -5.12 15.92
CA THR A 31 -9.07 -5.22 16.96
C THR A 31 -8.49 -5.53 18.33
N GLY A 32 -7.45 -6.37 18.40
CA GLY A 32 -6.70 -6.61 19.64
C GLY A 32 -5.90 -5.41 20.16
N GLN A 33 -5.60 -4.42 19.30
CA GLN A 33 -4.89 -3.19 19.67
C GLN A 33 -5.82 -2.02 20.04
N ASN A 34 -7.15 -2.21 20.03
CA ASN A 34 -8.15 -1.17 20.29
C ASN A 34 -7.98 0.09 19.42
N ILE A 35 -7.61 -0.10 18.14
CA ILE A 35 -7.42 1.02 17.21
C ILE A 35 -8.77 1.73 16.99
N THR A 36 -8.79 3.04 17.20
CA THR A 36 -9.97 3.86 16.93
C THR A 36 -10.05 4.23 15.45
N VAL A 37 -11.27 4.48 14.95
CA VAL A 37 -11.48 5.02 13.60
C VAL A 37 -10.72 6.33 13.43
N ASN A 38 -10.66 7.18 14.46
CA ASN A 38 -9.94 8.44 14.40
C ASN A 38 -8.43 8.25 14.15
N GLN A 39 -7.77 7.35 14.90
CA GLN A 39 -6.34 7.06 14.69
C GLN A 39 -6.05 6.56 13.26
N TYR A 40 -6.94 5.75 12.70
CA TYR A 40 -6.82 5.27 11.32
C TYR A 40 -7.00 6.40 10.30
N VAL A 41 -8.03 7.23 10.47
CA VAL A 41 -8.34 8.37 9.59
C VAL A 41 -7.22 9.43 9.65
N GLU A 42 -6.71 9.75 10.84
CA GLU A 42 -5.58 10.67 11.01
C GLU A 42 -4.31 10.14 10.33
N ALA A 43 -4.05 8.83 10.41
CA ALA A 43 -2.93 8.21 9.73
C ALA A 43 -3.06 8.30 8.20
N ILE A 44 -4.26 8.06 7.65
CA ILE A 44 -4.52 8.22 6.22
C ILE A 44 -4.32 9.68 5.81
N ALA A 45 -4.95 10.63 6.50
CA ALA A 45 -4.83 12.07 6.20
C ALA A 45 -3.39 12.59 6.32
N SER A 46 -2.61 12.02 7.23
CA SER A 46 -1.18 12.33 7.41
C SER A 46 -0.26 11.71 6.35
N THR A 47 -0.76 10.80 5.52
CA THR A 47 0.05 10.11 4.52
C THR A 47 0.53 11.14 3.49
N PRO A 48 1.84 11.20 3.19
CA PRO A 48 2.32 12.16 2.19
C PRO A 48 1.72 11.91 0.81
N VAL A 49 1.32 12.97 0.09
CA VAL A 49 0.59 12.87 -1.18
C VAL A 49 1.39 12.13 -2.26
N TYR A 50 2.72 12.25 -2.25
CA TYR A 50 3.57 11.52 -3.19
C TYR A 50 3.56 10.00 -2.94
N VAL A 51 3.31 9.55 -1.70
CA VAL A 51 3.12 8.14 -1.36
C VAL A 51 1.79 7.65 -1.93
N ILE A 52 0.72 8.44 -1.79
CA ILE A 52 -0.59 8.13 -2.37
C ILE A 52 -0.48 7.96 -3.89
N ILE A 53 0.17 8.92 -4.57
CA ILE A 53 0.41 8.84 -6.02
C ILE A 53 1.24 7.59 -6.36
N ALA A 54 2.28 7.28 -5.59
CA ALA A 54 3.10 6.09 -5.81
C ALA A 54 2.29 4.79 -5.65
N ILE A 55 1.40 4.70 -4.65
CA ILE A 55 0.52 3.55 -4.45
C ILE A 55 -0.39 3.36 -5.67
N GLU A 56 -1.03 4.43 -6.16
CA GLU A 56 -1.91 4.37 -7.32
C GLU A 56 -1.16 3.96 -8.60
N ILE A 57 0.07 4.44 -8.77
CA ILE A 57 0.94 4.00 -9.88
C ILE A 57 1.29 2.52 -9.72
N LEU A 58 1.67 2.08 -8.52
CA LEU A 58 2.03 0.68 -8.27
C LEU A 58 0.84 -0.27 -8.46
N ASP A 59 -0.36 0.13 -8.04
CA ASP A 59 -1.60 -0.63 -8.24
C ASP A 59 -1.94 -0.73 -9.74
N LYS A 60 -1.91 0.40 -10.47
CA LYS A 60 -2.07 0.40 -11.93
C LYS A 60 -1.04 -0.46 -12.65
N LEU A 61 0.21 -0.47 -12.19
CA LEU A 61 1.25 -1.34 -12.74
C LEU A 61 1.03 -2.81 -12.36
N SER A 62 0.57 -3.08 -11.14
CA SER A 62 0.20 -4.43 -10.67
C SER A 62 -0.92 -5.04 -11.52
N ASP A 63 -1.84 -4.20 -12.00
CA ASP A 63 -3.04 -4.64 -12.73
C ASP A 63 -2.89 -4.58 -14.27
N LYS A 64 -2.34 -3.49 -14.83
CA LYS A 64 -2.23 -3.30 -16.30
C LYS A 64 -1.08 -4.05 -16.94
N VAL A 65 -0.03 -4.32 -16.19
CA VAL A 65 1.10 -5.07 -16.73
C VAL A 65 0.78 -6.55 -16.54
N ASP A 66 0.10 -7.11 -17.55
CA ASP A 66 -0.32 -8.51 -17.70
C ASP A 66 0.71 -9.50 -17.14
N TYR A 67 0.77 -9.71 -15.82
CA TYR A 67 1.80 -10.51 -15.14
C TYR A 67 3.27 -10.20 -15.50
N GLU A 68 3.55 -9.13 -16.26
CA GLU A 68 4.85 -8.87 -16.89
C GLU A 68 5.66 -7.76 -16.23
N PHE A 69 5.14 -7.07 -15.22
CA PHE A 69 6.03 -6.21 -14.43
C PHE A 69 6.83 -7.07 -13.45
N LEU A 70 6.17 -8.08 -12.85
CA LEU A 70 6.74 -8.90 -11.76
C LEU A 70 6.48 -10.41 -11.84
N GLY A 71 6.02 -10.95 -12.98
CA GLY A 71 6.32 -12.33 -13.38
C GLY A 71 7.63 -12.45 -14.18
N PHE A 72 8.16 -11.34 -14.68
CA PHE A 72 8.78 -11.30 -16.01
C PHE A 72 10.20 -10.73 -16.04
N ALA A 73 10.65 -10.10 -14.96
CA ALA A 73 12.08 -9.97 -14.72
C ALA A 73 12.69 -11.34 -14.34
N TYR A 74 12.01 -12.17 -13.54
CA TYR A 74 12.70 -13.30 -12.88
C TYR A 74 11.89 -14.54 -12.43
N GLY A 75 10.55 -14.54 -12.42
CA GLY A 75 9.77 -15.66 -11.86
C GLY A 75 9.94 -16.98 -12.63
N SER A 76 9.94 -16.92 -13.97
CA SER A 76 10.25 -18.06 -14.84
C SER A 76 11.74 -18.43 -14.85
N LYS A 77 12.62 -17.49 -14.46
CA LYS A 77 14.09 -17.64 -14.49
C LYS A 77 14.66 -18.23 -13.18
N PHE A 78 13.97 -18.03 -12.05
CA PHE A 78 14.35 -18.57 -10.73
C PHE A 78 13.37 -19.60 -10.15
N GLY A 79 12.30 -19.97 -10.87
CA GLY A 79 11.35 -21.00 -10.43
C GLY A 79 10.43 -20.60 -9.27
N ILE A 80 10.29 -19.30 -9.00
CA ILE A 80 9.47 -18.78 -7.89
C ILE A 80 8.02 -18.61 -8.35
N ASN A 81 7.08 -19.15 -7.57
CA ASN A 81 5.65 -19.10 -7.83
C ASN A 81 5.13 -17.64 -7.88
N LYS A 82 4.28 -17.31 -8.86
CA LYS A 82 3.65 -15.99 -9.04
C LYS A 82 2.96 -15.46 -7.76
N ILE A 83 2.41 -16.36 -6.95
CA ILE A 83 1.77 -16.03 -5.67
C ILE A 83 2.80 -15.51 -4.64
N ILE A 84 3.97 -16.15 -4.57
CA ILE A 84 5.05 -15.74 -3.65
C ILE A 84 5.56 -14.35 -4.03
N MET A 85 5.70 -14.08 -5.34
CA MET A 85 6.09 -12.76 -5.82
C MET A 85 5.07 -11.69 -5.44
N SER A 86 3.76 -11.94 -5.55
CA SER A 86 2.75 -10.98 -5.08
C SER A 86 2.86 -10.67 -3.58
N LEU A 87 3.18 -11.67 -2.76
CA LEU A 87 3.39 -11.47 -1.32
C LEU A 87 4.65 -10.65 -1.02
N ILE A 88 5.72 -10.86 -1.78
CA ILE A 88 6.96 -10.07 -1.66
C ILE A 88 6.67 -8.61 -2.01
N ILE A 89 5.92 -8.35 -3.07
CA ILE A 89 5.57 -6.98 -3.50
C ILE A 89 4.68 -6.31 -2.46
N ALA A 90 3.67 -7.01 -1.94
CA ALA A 90 2.87 -6.51 -0.83
C ALA A 90 3.75 -6.18 0.39
N GLY A 91 4.70 -7.05 0.72
CA GLY A 91 5.65 -6.83 1.82
C GLY A 91 6.55 -5.62 1.61
N ILE A 92 7.10 -5.46 0.40
CA ILE A 92 7.93 -4.29 0.04
C ILE A 92 7.08 -3.02 0.06
N GLY A 93 5.88 -3.05 -0.53
CA GLY A 93 4.93 -1.94 -0.51
C GLY A 93 4.56 -1.54 0.91
N PHE A 94 4.27 -2.51 1.78
CA PHE A 94 4.02 -2.29 3.19
C PHE A 94 5.20 -1.59 3.89
N VAL A 95 6.43 -2.11 3.75
CA VAL A 95 7.62 -1.53 4.40
C VAL A 95 7.92 -0.14 3.85
N ALA A 96 7.80 0.07 2.54
CA ALA A 96 8.04 1.36 1.90
C ALA A 96 7.03 2.42 2.40
N VAL A 97 5.74 2.08 2.38
CA VAL A 97 4.68 2.95 2.91
C VAL A 97 4.89 3.23 4.39
N LEU A 98 5.18 2.20 5.18
CA LEU A 98 5.43 2.34 6.62
C LEU A 98 6.59 3.29 6.89
N TYR A 99 7.69 3.17 6.13
CA TYR A 99 8.83 4.08 6.23
C TYR A 99 8.44 5.53 5.95
N PHE A 100 7.69 5.80 4.88
CA PHE A 100 7.30 7.17 4.56
C PHE A 100 6.27 7.76 5.54
N MET A 101 5.41 6.92 6.13
CA MET A 101 4.42 7.38 7.12
C MET A 101 5.02 7.56 8.52
N ALA A 102 5.90 6.66 8.94
CA ALA A 102 6.53 6.68 10.26
C ALA A 102 7.84 7.50 10.30
N GLY A 103 8.47 7.74 9.14
CA GLY A 103 9.76 8.40 9.02
C GLY A 103 10.97 7.52 9.37
N THR A 104 10.76 6.26 9.77
CA THR A 104 11.82 5.31 10.15
C THR A 104 11.35 3.87 9.98
N ILE A 105 12.29 2.93 9.92
CA ILE A 105 12.02 1.49 10.01
C ILE A 105 12.50 0.98 11.37
N ALA A 106 11.56 0.74 12.28
CA ALA A 106 11.75 -0.09 13.46
C ALA A 106 11.40 -1.56 13.15
N PHE A 107 12.20 -2.50 13.69
CA PHE A 107 11.92 -3.94 13.61
C PHE A 107 10.90 -4.41 14.64
N THR A 108 10.50 -3.54 15.58
CA THR A 108 9.50 -3.82 16.60
C THR A 108 8.18 -3.15 16.23
N VAL A 109 7.11 -3.94 16.14
CA VAL A 109 5.77 -3.47 15.75
C VAL A 109 5.21 -2.47 16.78
N GLU A 110 5.55 -2.65 18.06
CA GLU A 110 5.14 -1.77 19.17
C GLU A 110 5.70 -0.34 19.07
N ALA A 111 6.75 -0.12 18.28
CA ALA A 111 7.36 1.20 18.12
C ALA A 111 6.57 2.13 17.17
N TYR A 112 5.60 1.59 16.42
CA TYR A 112 4.80 2.37 15.49
C TYR A 112 3.45 2.75 16.06
N ASN A 113 2.93 3.90 15.62
CA ASN A 113 1.53 4.23 15.82
C ASN A 113 0.66 3.16 15.16
N THR A 114 -0.27 2.57 15.92
CA THR A 114 -1.11 1.46 15.47
C THR A 114 -2.01 1.84 14.29
N GLY A 115 -2.51 3.08 14.23
CA GLY A 115 -3.25 3.62 13.09
C GLY A 115 -2.40 3.70 11.82
N VAL A 116 -1.13 4.07 11.95
CA VAL A 116 -0.16 4.09 10.83
C VAL A 116 0.10 2.68 10.30
N LEU A 117 0.30 1.70 11.17
CA LEU A 117 0.46 0.30 10.76
C LEU A 117 -0.78 -0.23 10.03
N LEU A 118 -1.98 0.09 10.53
CA LEU A 118 -3.23 -0.33 9.90
C LEU A 118 -3.44 0.33 8.53
N ALA A 119 -3.13 1.63 8.40
CA ALA A 119 -3.17 2.34 7.13
C ALA A 119 -2.14 1.76 6.13
N ALA A 120 -0.90 1.52 6.57
CA ALA A 120 0.13 0.91 5.74
C ALA A 120 -0.27 -0.50 5.27
N ALA A 121 -0.87 -1.31 6.14
CA ALA A 121 -1.40 -2.62 5.78
C ALA A 121 -2.57 -2.52 4.78
N THR A 122 -3.44 -1.53 4.94
CA THR A 122 -4.53 -1.26 3.98
C THR A 122 -3.97 -0.96 2.59
N TYR A 123 -2.99 -0.07 2.49
CA TYR A 123 -2.39 0.30 1.21
C TYR A 123 -1.64 -0.88 0.57
N ALA A 124 -0.92 -1.67 1.37
CA ALA A 124 -0.22 -2.85 0.87
C ALA A 124 -1.18 -3.92 0.34
N LEU A 125 -2.31 -4.15 1.04
CA LEU A 125 -3.36 -5.06 0.59
C LEU A 125 -4.04 -4.55 -0.67
N TYR A 126 -4.23 -3.24 -0.79
CA TYR A 126 -4.79 -2.61 -1.99
C TYR A 126 -3.95 -2.87 -3.24
N ILE A 127 -2.63 -2.66 -3.17
CA ILE A 127 -1.71 -2.87 -4.33
C ILE A 127 -1.79 -4.29 -4.92
N VAL A 128 -2.17 -5.28 -4.11
CA VAL A 128 -2.25 -6.68 -4.54
C VAL A 128 -3.69 -7.19 -4.67
N ALA A 129 -4.68 -6.33 -4.45
CA ALA A 129 -6.07 -6.63 -4.69
C ALA A 129 -6.31 -6.94 -6.17
N PRO A 130 -7.27 -7.82 -6.49
CA PRO A 130 -7.58 -8.13 -7.88
C PRO A 130 -8.40 -7.00 -8.52
N GLU A 131 -8.00 -6.59 -9.73
CA GLU A 131 -8.76 -5.65 -10.58
C GLU A 131 -9.02 -4.27 -9.93
N THR A 132 -8.06 -3.74 -9.15
CA THR A 132 -8.14 -2.40 -8.54
C THR A 132 -7.52 -1.28 -9.37
N GLY A 133 -6.70 -1.60 -10.37
CA GLY A 133 -5.91 -0.63 -11.13
C GLY A 133 -6.68 0.20 -12.16
N ASP A 134 -8.00 0.17 -12.15
CA ASP A 134 -8.85 0.97 -13.02
C ASP A 134 -9.24 2.31 -12.38
N ASP A 135 -9.38 2.36 -11.05
CA ASP A 135 -9.86 3.53 -10.29
C ASP A 135 -8.82 4.00 -9.25
N GLU A 136 -8.84 5.28 -8.86
CA GLU A 136 -7.93 5.83 -7.83
C GLU A 136 -8.52 5.72 -6.40
N LEU A 137 -8.78 4.50 -5.92
CA LEU A 137 -9.49 4.29 -4.65
C LEU A 137 -8.72 4.79 -3.42
N ILE A 138 -7.38 4.71 -3.41
CA ILE A 138 -6.56 5.19 -2.29
C ILE A 138 -6.48 6.72 -2.29
N LEU A 139 -6.48 7.35 -3.46
CA LEU A 139 -6.60 8.81 -3.58
C LEU A 139 -7.94 9.28 -3.03
N PHE A 140 -9.05 8.61 -3.36
CA PHE A 140 -10.36 8.97 -2.81
C PHE A 140 -10.44 8.73 -1.31
N LEU A 141 -9.86 7.64 -0.80
CA LEU A 141 -9.75 7.39 0.64
C LEU A 141 -8.95 8.49 1.35
N TRP A 142 -7.84 8.93 0.76
CA TRP A 142 -7.01 10.01 1.30
C TRP A 142 -7.75 11.36 1.30
N LEU A 143 -8.47 11.69 0.24
CA LEU A 143 -9.31 12.89 0.17
C LEU A 143 -10.42 12.84 1.22
N ALA A 144 -11.10 11.70 1.38
CA ALA A 144 -12.13 11.51 2.39
C ALA A 144 -11.57 11.70 3.81
N ALA A 145 -10.40 11.15 4.11
CA ALA A 145 -9.74 11.33 5.40
C ALA A 145 -9.28 12.78 5.64
N THR A 146 -8.82 13.46 4.58
CA THR A 146 -8.48 14.88 4.64
C THR A 146 -9.70 15.74 4.97
N VAL A 147 -10.85 15.46 4.34
CA VAL A 147 -12.12 16.14 4.66
C VAL A 147 -12.57 15.83 6.07
N ALA A 148 -12.52 14.55 6.49
CA ALA A 148 -12.92 14.12 7.82
C ALA A 148 -12.09 14.76 8.95
N THR A 149 -10.82 15.08 8.68
CA THR A 149 -9.92 15.77 9.63
C THR A 149 -9.95 17.30 9.49
N GLY A 150 -10.82 17.85 8.64
CA GLY A 150 -10.88 19.29 8.37
C GLY A 150 -9.59 19.86 7.76
N GLY A 151 -8.80 19.02 7.10
CA GLY A 151 -7.51 19.40 6.51
C GLY A 151 -6.38 19.60 7.51
N ALA A 152 -6.54 19.18 8.78
CA ALA A 152 -5.55 19.38 9.84
C ALA A 152 -4.13 18.87 9.50
N TYR A 153 -4.03 17.88 8.61
CA TYR A 153 -2.77 17.24 8.23
C TYR A 153 -2.24 17.63 6.84
N LEU A 154 -2.89 18.57 6.13
CA LEU A 154 -2.50 18.95 4.76
C LEU A 154 -1.05 19.44 4.67
N SER A 155 -0.59 20.25 5.63
CA SER A 155 0.80 20.76 5.63
C SER A 155 1.83 19.62 5.72
N LYS A 156 1.54 18.61 6.56
CA LYS A 156 2.37 17.40 6.68
C LYS A 156 2.28 16.55 5.42
N ALA A 157 1.08 16.31 4.90
CA ALA A 157 0.86 15.45 3.75
C ALA A 157 1.44 16.03 2.44
N LEU A 158 1.44 17.35 2.29
CA LEU A 158 2.04 18.05 1.14
C LEU A 158 3.52 18.35 1.33
N SER A 159 4.10 18.05 2.50
CA SER A 159 5.53 18.25 2.73
C SER A 159 6.34 17.30 1.85
N LEU A 160 7.21 17.87 1.02
CA LEU A 160 8.12 17.08 0.20
C LEU A 160 9.35 16.68 1.02
N PRO A 161 9.88 15.46 0.85
CA PRO A 161 11.08 15.00 1.56
C PRO A 161 12.37 15.63 0.98
N LEU A 162 12.29 16.84 0.41
CA LEU A 162 13.38 17.50 -0.32
C LEU A 162 14.68 17.55 0.50
N ALA A 163 14.61 17.84 1.80
CA ALA A 163 15.78 17.87 2.66
C ALA A 163 16.45 16.49 2.83
N HIS A 164 15.68 15.41 2.94
CA HIS A 164 16.20 14.04 3.08
C HIS A 164 16.74 13.49 1.75
N LEU A 165 16.09 13.81 0.62
CA LEU A 165 16.58 13.46 -0.72
C LEU A 165 17.90 14.17 -1.06
N ILE A 166 18.02 15.45 -0.69
CA ILE A 166 19.26 16.22 -0.87
C ILE A 166 20.39 15.62 -0.02
N LEU A 167 20.12 15.24 1.24
CA LEU A 167 21.13 14.60 2.10
C LEU A 167 21.59 13.24 1.55
N LEU A 168 20.67 12.44 1.00
CA LEU A 168 20.97 11.13 0.38
C LEU A 168 21.73 11.24 -0.95
N MET A 169 21.63 12.36 -1.67
CA MET A 169 22.40 12.61 -2.89
C MET A 169 23.76 13.28 -2.64
N LEU A 170 23.99 13.78 -1.42
CA LEU A 170 25.23 14.46 -1.03
C LEU A 170 26.13 13.60 -0.11
N GLY A 171 25.70 12.41 0.27
CA GLY A 171 26.48 11.40 1.00
C GLY A 171 26.85 10.22 0.11
#